data_AF-A0A3D9RYS2-F1
#
_entry.id   AF-A0A3D9RYS2-F1
#
_cell.length_a   1.000
_cell.length_b   1.000
_cell.length_c   1.000
_cell.angle_alpha   90.00
_cell.angle_beta   90.00
_cell.angle_gamma   90.00
#
_symmetry.space_group_name_H-M   'P 1'
#
loop_
_entity.id
_entity.type
_entity.pdbx_description
1 polymer ?
#
loop_
_entity_poly.entity_id
_entity_poly.type
_entity_poly.pdbx_seq_one_letter_code
_entity_poly.pdbx_strand_id
1 'polypeptide(L)'
;MNYIDNIAFLILLILGVGFFVKNIQKIIRNIKLGKKVDRSDNSNARWQNMAFIAFGQSKMVKRPISALLHIIVYLGFIIINIEVIEIIIDGLFGTHRVLSFLGGTYAILIGTFEILALLVLISVSVFWIRRMVLRIPRFWNKEMKGFPKNDALYILYFEMVLMSLFLIMNATDVPFQQGDSGNPISQFLVPLFENFNVTTLYIIERTAWWLHIAGILIFLNYLYYSKHLHILLAFPNTYFANLNPKGQLNNLEAVTNEVKMMLDPTADPFAAAPEGSEDEVPEKFGASDVTDLNWVQLMNAYTCTECGRCTSSCPANITGKELSPRAIMMKTRDRLEEVGKNINKNGEFVEDGKQLLNDYITPEEIWACTSCNACVEECPVNIDPLSIIIDLRRYLVMEQSAASQELNMMMTNIENNGAPWQYNQMDRLNWKDE
;
A
#
# COMPACT_ATOMS: atom_id res chain seq x y z
N MET A 1 44.69 12.34 -2.76
CA MET A 1 43.38 11.70 -2.52
C MET A 1 42.55 12.70 -1.73
N ASN A 2 41.64 13.41 -2.38
CA ASN A 2 40.71 14.30 -1.68
C ASN A 2 39.56 13.43 -1.16
N TYR A 3 39.65 12.99 0.10
CA TYR A 3 38.60 12.20 0.76
C TYR A 3 37.30 12.99 1.02
N ILE A 4 37.26 14.27 0.64
CA ILE A 4 36.12 15.16 0.88
C ILE A 4 34.84 14.60 0.25
N ASP A 5 34.93 14.13 -1.00
CA ASP A 5 33.77 13.61 -1.73
C ASP A 5 33.26 12.31 -1.11
N ASN A 6 34.16 11.40 -0.73
CA ASN A 6 33.82 10.15 -0.05
C ASN A 6 33.18 10.39 1.32
N ILE A 7 33.70 11.35 2.10
CA ILE A 7 33.15 11.72 3.39
C ILE A 7 31.76 12.35 3.22
N ALA A 8 31.61 13.25 2.24
CA ALA A 8 30.32 13.85 1.92
C ALA A 8 29.30 12.78 1.50
N PHE A 9 29.72 11.82 0.68
CA PHE A 9 28.90 10.68 0.26
C PHE A 9 28.46 9.83 1.45
N LEU A 10 29.40 9.46 2.33
CA LEU A 10 29.12 8.68 3.52
C LEU A 10 28.12 9.38 4.45
N ILE A 11 28.28 10.69 4.67
CA ILE A 11 27.34 11.49 5.48
C ILE A 11 25.95 11.48 4.84
N LEU A 12 25.86 11.72 3.53
CA LEU A 12 24.60 11.71 2.80
C LEU A 12 23.89 10.35 2.91
N LEU A 13 24.64 9.25 2.76
CA LEU A 13 24.13 7.89 2.87
C LEU A 13 23.62 7.58 4.29
N ILE A 14 24.39 7.91 5.32
CA ILE A 14 24.00 7.69 6.73
C ILE A 14 22.74 8.49 7.07
N LEU A 15 22.68 9.77 6.69
CA LEU A 15 21.51 10.61 6.95
C LEU A 15 20.28 10.11 6.19
N GLY A 16 20.44 9.78 4.91
CA GLY A 16 19.36 9.28 4.05
C GLY A 16 18.78 7.96 4.56
N VAL A 17 19.63 6.96 4.83
CA VAL A 17 19.19 5.64 5.32
C VAL A 17 18.71 5.71 6.76
N GLY A 18 19.40 6.49 7.62
CA GLY A 18 19.01 6.66 9.02
C GLY A 18 17.63 7.29 9.18
N PHE A 19 17.31 8.31 8.38
CA PHE A 19 15.97 8.92 8.38
C PHE A 19 14.90 7.93 7.89
N PHE A 20 15.22 7.13 6.86
CA PHE A 20 14.32 6.12 6.32
C PHE A 20 13.99 5.05 7.36
N VAL A 21 14.99 4.50 8.06
CA VAL A 21 14.80 3.49 9.12
C VAL A 21 13.91 4.04 10.23
N LYS A 22 14.15 5.27 10.70
CA LYS A 22 13.31 5.93 11.73
C LYS A 22 11.86 6.05 11.29
N ASN A 23 11.62 6.35 10.01
CA ASN A 23 10.29 6.48 9.45
C ASN A 23 9.58 5.11 9.34
N ILE A 24 10.27 4.06 8.87
CA ILE A 24 9.71 2.70 8.85
C ILE A 24 9.34 2.21 10.25
N GLN A 25 10.17 2.51 11.27
CA GLN A 25 9.85 2.16 12.65
C GLN A 25 8.54 2.80 13.14
N LYS A 26 8.22 4.03 12.71
CA LYS A 26 6.93 4.67 13.04
C LYS A 26 5.76 3.95 12.38
N ILE A 27 5.89 3.53 11.11
CA ILE A 27 4.84 2.75 10.43
C ILE A 27 4.59 1.44 11.16
N ILE A 28 5.66 0.72 11.50
CA ILE A 28 5.56 -0.55 12.22
C ILE A 28 4.88 -0.34 13.57
N ARG A 29 5.25 0.71 14.32
CA ARG A 29 4.58 1.09 15.57
C ARG A 29 3.09 1.33 15.36
N ASN A 30 2.73 2.16 14.36
CA ASN A 30 1.34 2.49 14.07
C ASN A 30 0.52 1.27 13.67
N ILE A 31 1.07 0.38 12.83
CA ILE A 31 0.43 -0.89 12.47
C ILE A 31 0.17 -1.75 13.72
N LYS A 32 1.13 -1.77 14.66
CA LYS A 32 1.03 -2.51 15.92
C LYS A 32 0.10 -1.89 16.97
N LEU A 33 -0.49 -0.71 16.71
CA LEU A 33 -1.55 -0.15 17.57
C LEU A 33 -2.86 -0.94 17.44
N GLY A 34 -3.04 -1.64 16.32
CA GLY A 34 -4.25 -2.43 16.10
C GLY A 34 -4.29 -3.68 16.96
N LYS A 35 -5.51 -4.18 17.19
CA LYS A 35 -5.77 -5.44 17.91
C LYS A 35 -4.97 -6.60 17.34
N LYS A 36 -4.54 -7.50 18.21
CA LYS A 36 -3.83 -8.72 17.83
C LYS A 36 -4.78 -9.63 17.06
N VAL A 37 -4.32 -10.15 15.93
CA VAL A 37 -4.98 -11.22 15.18
C VAL A 37 -3.91 -12.22 14.75
N ASP A 38 -4.20 -13.50 14.90
CA ASP A 38 -3.31 -14.55 14.46
C ASP A 38 -3.42 -14.77 12.94
N ARG A 39 -2.27 -14.78 12.26
CA ARG A 39 -2.12 -15.06 10.83
C ARG A 39 -0.93 -16.00 10.59
N SER A 40 -0.58 -16.81 11.59
CA SER A 40 0.49 -17.82 11.52
C SER A 40 0.06 -19.12 10.87
N ASP A 41 -1.23 -19.29 10.60
CA ASP A 41 -1.83 -20.43 9.92
C ASP A 41 -1.33 -20.58 8.47
N ASN A 42 -1.31 -21.82 7.96
CA ASN A 42 -1.11 -22.13 6.54
C ASN A 42 0.11 -21.44 5.89
N SER A 43 1.27 -21.45 6.56
CA SER A 43 2.50 -20.75 6.12
C SER A 43 2.89 -21.01 4.67
N ASN A 44 2.80 -22.26 4.20
CA ASN A 44 3.09 -22.64 2.81
C ASN A 44 2.17 -21.90 1.82
N ALA A 45 0.86 -21.86 2.08
CA ALA A 45 -0.10 -21.17 1.23
C ALA A 45 0.13 -19.64 1.23
N ARG A 46 0.55 -19.07 2.36
CA ARG A 46 0.88 -17.64 2.48
C ARG A 46 2.13 -17.27 1.68
N TRP A 47 3.20 -18.06 1.77
CA TRP A 47 4.40 -17.89 0.95
C TRP A 47 4.08 -18.00 -0.53
N GLN A 48 3.29 -19.00 -0.93
CA GLN A 48 2.83 -19.14 -2.31
C GLN A 48 2.01 -17.92 -2.76
N ASN A 49 1.07 -17.45 -1.94
CA ASN A 49 0.25 -16.28 -2.26
C ASN A 49 1.12 -15.01 -2.46
N MET A 50 2.08 -14.78 -1.57
CA MET A 50 3.04 -13.69 -1.72
C MET A 50 3.88 -13.85 -2.99
N ALA A 51 4.42 -15.05 -3.25
CA ALA A 51 5.21 -15.32 -4.46
C ALA A 51 4.42 -15.06 -5.75
N PHE A 52 3.20 -15.59 -5.86
CA PHE A 52 2.37 -15.42 -7.05
C PHE A 52 1.91 -13.97 -7.28
N ILE A 53 1.74 -13.19 -6.21
CA ILE A 53 1.17 -11.84 -6.33
C ILE A 53 2.25 -10.77 -6.32
N ALA A 54 3.13 -10.76 -5.33
CA ALA A 54 4.16 -9.73 -5.18
C ALA A 54 5.27 -9.90 -6.24
N PHE A 55 5.77 -11.13 -6.44
CA PHE A 55 6.79 -11.40 -7.47
C PHE A 55 6.16 -11.70 -8.83
N GLY A 56 5.12 -12.53 -8.87
CA GLY A 56 4.48 -12.96 -10.12
C GLY A 56 3.54 -11.94 -10.76
N GLN A 57 3.17 -10.85 -10.06
CA GLN A 57 2.27 -9.79 -10.56
C GLN A 57 0.92 -10.32 -11.10
N SER A 58 0.48 -11.50 -10.64
CA SER A 58 -0.64 -12.26 -11.23
C SER A 58 -1.96 -11.50 -11.27
N LYS A 59 -2.20 -10.56 -10.35
CA LYS A 59 -3.42 -9.74 -10.33
C LYS A 59 -3.36 -8.51 -11.23
N MET A 60 -2.19 -8.11 -11.73
CA MET A 60 -2.04 -6.93 -12.60
C MET A 60 -2.49 -7.22 -14.02
N VAL A 61 -2.35 -8.46 -14.51
CA VAL A 61 -2.67 -8.88 -15.89
C VAL A 61 -4.14 -8.72 -16.28
N LYS A 62 -5.05 -8.58 -15.30
CA LYS A 62 -6.47 -8.23 -15.51
C LYS A 62 -6.65 -6.93 -16.31
N ARG A 63 -5.64 -6.05 -16.34
CA ARG A 63 -5.60 -4.83 -17.18
C ARG A 63 -4.32 -4.83 -18.02
N PRO A 64 -4.30 -5.42 -19.23
CA PRO A 64 -3.08 -5.79 -19.95
C PRO A 64 -2.13 -4.61 -20.22
N ILE A 65 -2.66 -3.45 -20.64
CA ILE A 65 -1.84 -2.26 -20.88
C ILE A 65 -1.16 -1.78 -19.58
N SER A 66 -1.90 -1.77 -18.47
CA SER A 66 -1.33 -1.36 -17.18
C SER A 66 -0.34 -2.37 -16.64
N ALA A 67 -0.58 -3.66 -16.89
CA ALA A 67 0.29 -4.75 -16.48
C ALA A 67 1.64 -4.66 -17.20
N LEU A 68 1.63 -4.52 -18.54
CA LEU A 68 2.85 -4.42 -19.34
C LEU A 68 3.73 -3.26 -18.88
N LEU A 69 3.16 -2.05 -18.79
CA LEU A 69 3.90 -0.86 -18.36
C LEU A 69 4.46 -1.03 -16.93
N HIS A 70 3.68 -1.62 -16.02
CA HIS A 70 4.13 -1.83 -14.65
C HIS A 70 5.19 -2.92 -14.54
N ILE A 71 5.12 -3.99 -15.33
CA ILE A 71 6.16 -5.02 -15.38
C ILE A 71 7.49 -4.43 -15.86
N ILE A 72 7.47 -3.56 -16.85
CA ILE A 72 8.66 -2.83 -17.30
C ILE A 72 9.26 -2.01 -16.14
N VAL A 73 8.43 -1.23 -15.44
CA VAL A 73 8.89 -0.44 -14.28
C VAL A 73 9.42 -1.34 -13.16
N TYR A 74 8.75 -2.46 -12.89
CA TYR A 74 9.14 -3.43 -11.86
C TYR A 74 10.48 -4.11 -12.18
N LEU A 75 10.67 -4.56 -13.42
CA LEU A 75 11.93 -5.15 -13.89
C LEU A 75 13.05 -4.11 -13.89
N GLY A 76 12.77 -2.91 -14.38
CA GLY A 76 13.69 -1.77 -14.33
C GLY A 76 14.13 -1.50 -12.89
N PHE A 77 13.19 -1.42 -11.95
CA PHE A 77 13.48 -1.23 -10.53
C PHE A 77 14.40 -2.33 -9.99
N ILE A 78 14.05 -3.61 -10.14
CA ILE A 78 14.85 -4.71 -9.55
C ILE A 78 16.25 -4.79 -10.16
N ILE A 79 16.34 -4.69 -11.49
CA ILE A 79 17.58 -4.93 -12.22
C ILE A 79 18.53 -3.72 -12.06
N ILE A 80 18.02 -2.49 -12.20
CA ILE A 80 18.83 -1.26 -12.05
C ILE A 80 19.30 -1.06 -10.60
N ASN A 81 18.66 -1.66 -9.59
CA ASN A 81 19.20 -1.61 -8.22
C ASN A 81 20.59 -2.26 -8.09
N ILE A 82 21.00 -3.14 -9.01
CA ILE A 82 22.37 -3.67 -9.08
C ILE A 82 23.36 -2.54 -9.40
N GLU A 83 23.01 -1.64 -10.33
CA GLU A 83 23.77 -0.43 -10.63
C GLU A 83 23.86 0.51 -9.42
N VAL A 84 22.75 0.66 -8.68
CA VAL A 84 22.75 1.51 -7.48
C VAL A 84 23.76 1.00 -6.45
N ILE A 85 23.97 -0.32 -6.35
CA ILE A 85 25.02 -0.89 -5.50
C ILE A 85 26.41 -0.50 -6.03
N GLU A 86 26.65 -0.55 -7.33
CA GLU A 86 27.91 -0.06 -7.94
C GLU A 86 28.14 1.43 -7.64
N ILE A 87 27.14 2.28 -7.85
CA ILE A 87 27.18 3.72 -7.54
C ILE A 87 27.52 3.95 -6.06
N ILE A 88 26.95 3.17 -5.14
CA ILE A 88 27.24 3.29 -3.70
C ILE A 88 28.69 2.91 -3.40
N ILE A 89 29.21 1.83 -4.00
CA ILE A 89 30.61 1.42 -3.82
C ILE A 89 31.54 2.49 -4.39
N ASP A 90 31.25 2.99 -5.59
CA ASP A 90 32.02 4.07 -6.22
C ASP A 90 32.05 5.34 -5.37
N GLY A 91 30.91 5.74 -4.79
CA GLY A 91 30.83 6.89 -3.90
C GLY A 91 31.61 6.72 -2.59
N LEU A 92 31.59 5.52 -2.00
CA LEU A 92 32.29 5.24 -0.74
C LEU A 92 33.81 5.13 -0.92
N PHE A 93 34.26 4.49 -1.99
CA PHE A 93 35.68 4.19 -2.20
C PHE A 93 36.36 5.13 -3.20
N GLY A 94 35.62 6.02 -3.86
CA GLY A 94 36.16 6.93 -4.87
C GLY A 94 36.59 6.18 -6.13
N THR A 95 35.96 5.03 -6.41
CA THR A 95 36.17 4.25 -7.63
C THR A 95 35.26 4.76 -8.75
N HIS A 96 35.48 4.28 -9.96
CA HIS A 96 34.65 4.58 -11.12
C HIS A 96 34.35 3.28 -11.86
N ARG A 97 33.08 2.89 -11.89
CA ARG A 97 32.61 1.64 -12.50
C ARG A 97 33.36 0.43 -11.95
N VAL A 98 33.30 0.23 -10.63
CA VAL A 98 34.01 -0.84 -9.93
C VAL A 98 33.74 -2.24 -10.50
N LEU A 99 32.60 -2.50 -11.14
CA LEU A 99 32.23 -3.78 -11.72
C LEU A 99 32.76 -3.97 -13.15
N SER A 100 33.47 -2.98 -13.71
CA SER A 100 34.08 -3.05 -15.06
C SER A 100 35.06 -4.21 -15.24
N PHE A 101 35.62 -4.76 -14.16
CA PHE A 101 36.48 -5.96 -14.22
C PHE A 101 35.80 -7.19 -14.84
N LEU A 102 34.46 -7.22 -14.89
CA LEU A 102 33.68 -8.30 -15.51
C LEU A 102 33.72 -8.28 -17.05
N GLY A 103 34.33 -7.26 -17.68
CA GLY A 103 34.56 -7.20 -19.12
C GLY A 103 33.26 -7.28 -19.93
N GLY A 104 33.16 -8.23 -20.87
CA GLY A 104 31.97 -8.36 -21.73
C GLY A 104 30.65 -8.61 -20.96
N THR A 105 30.70 -9.25 -19.79
CA THR A 105 29.53 -9.40 -18.93
C THR A 105 29.07 -8.06 -18.36
N TYR A 106 30.00 -7.17 -18.01
CA TYR A 106 29.69 -5.81 -17.59
C TYR A 106 28.98 -5.03 -18.70
N ALA A 107 29.49 -5.13 -19.94
CA ALA A 107 28.87 -4.46 -21.09
C ALA A 107 27.43 -4.92 -21.35
N ILE A 108 27.14 -6.22 -21.23
CA ILE A 108 25.76 -6.75 -21.34
C ILE A 108 24.88 -6.21 -20.20
N LEU A 109 25.42 -6.16 -18.99
CA LEU A 109 24.70 -5.69 -17.81
C LEU A 109 24.33 -4.20 -17.93
N ILE A 110 25.30 -3.33 -18.21
CA ILE A 110 25.06 -1.89 -18.40
C ILE A 110 24.15 -1.64 -19.61
N GLY A 111 24.37 -2.36 -20.73
CA GLY A 111 23.48 -2.26 -21.88
C GLY A 111 22.03 -2.63 -21.56
N THR A 112 21.83 -3.61 -20.67
CA THR A 112 20.50 -3.96 -20.13
C THR A 112 19.92 -2.82 -19.29
N PHE A 113 20.72 -2.20 -18.42
CA PHE A 113 20.29 -1.04 -17.62
C PHE A 113 19.88 0.14 -18.48
N GLU A 114 20.63 0.43 -19.55
CA GLU A 114 20.30 1.51 -20.49
C GLU A 114 18.97 1.29 -21.19
N ILE A 115 18.76 0.08 -21.73
CA ILE A 115 17.49 -0.28 -22.39
C ILE A 115 16.33 -0.19 -21.39
N LEU A 116 16.51 -0.73 -20.18
CA LEU A 116 15.48 -0.66 -19.14
C LEU A 116 15.20 0.79 -18.73
N ALA A 117 16.21 1.64 -18.57
CA ALA A 117 16.02 3.06 -18.22
C ALA A 117 15.16 3.79 -19.27
N LEU A 118 15.42 3.56 -20.56
CA LEU A 118 14.57 4.10 -21.63
C LEU A 118 13.14 3.55 -21.58
N LEU A 119 12.97 2.23 -21.41
CA LEU A 119 11.65 1.60 -21.34
C LEU A 119 10.86 2.07 -20.12
N VAL A 120 11.52 2.29 -18.99
CA VAL A 120 10.93 2.91 -17.79
C VAL A 120 10.50 4.33 -18.13
N LEU A 121 11.37 5.14 -18.73
CA LEU A 121 11.05 6.51 -19.12
C LEU A 121 9.81 6.59 -20.04
N ILE A 122 9.72 5.68 -21.02
CA ILE A 122 8.53 5.54 -21.88
C ILE A 122 7.31 5.15 -21.05
N SER A 123 7.45 4.16 -20.15
CA SER A 123 6.33 3.65 -19.35
C SER A 123 5.74 4.69 -18.41
N VAL A 124 6.58 5.44 -17.71
CA VAL A 124 6.16 6.52 -16.80
C VAL A 124 5.59 7.71 -17.57
N SER A 125 6.11 7.99 -18.77
CA SER A 125 5.51 8.98 -19.68
C SER A 125 4.09 8.57 -20.10
N VAL A 126 3.87 7.30 -20.43
CA VAL A 126 2.53 6.79 -20.74
C VAL A 126 1.61 6.83 -19.52
N PHE A 127 2.10 6.50 -18.31
CA PHE A 127 1.31 6.65 -17.08
C PHE A 127 0.93 8.11 -16.82
N TRP A 128 1.85 9.04 -17.05
CA TRP A 128 1.60 10.47 -16.94
C TRP A 128 0.53 10.92 -17.95
N ILE A 129 0.64 10.54 -19.23
CA ILE A 129 -0.35 10.84 -20.28
C ILE A 129 -1.73 10.31 -19.88
N ARG A 130 -1.81 9.04 -19.44
CA ARG A 130 -3.06 8.41 -19.01
C ARG A 130 -3.72 9.14 -17.84
N ARG A 131 -2.91 9.75 -16.97
CA ARG A 131 -3.39 10.50 -15.81
C ARG A 131 -3.78 11.93 -16.16
N MET A 132 -2.95 12.68 -16.90
CA MET A 132 -3.12 14.12 -17.10
C MET A 132 -3.86 14.48 -18.39
N VAL A 133 -3.59 13.74 -19.47
CA VAL A 133 -4.18 13.99 -20.80
C VAL A 133 -5.49 13.21 -20.96
N LEU A 134 -5.44 11.88 -20.82
CA LEU A 134 -6.63 11.03 -20.99
C LEU A 134 -7.61 11.10 -19.82
N ARG A 135 -7.15 11.62 -18.66
CA ARG A 135 -7.94 11.81 -17.44
C ARG A 135 -8.84 10.63 -17.09
N ILE A 136 -8.26 9.43 -16.97
CA ILE A 136 -9.03 8.22 -16.66
C ILE A 136 -9.88 8.44 -15.38
N PRO A 137 -11.20 8.19 -15.41
CA PRO A 137 -12.14 8.61 -14.35
C PRO A 137 -11.73 8.23 -12.93
N ARG A 138 -11.24 7.01 -12.71
CA ARG A 138 -10.84 6.54 -11.37
C ARG A 138 -9.69 7.36 -10.74
N PHE A 139 -8.89 8.07 -11.53
CA PHE A 139 -7.82 8.94 -11.04
C PHE A 139 -8.26 10.38 -10.77
N TRP A 140 -9.52 10.72 -11.11
CA TRP A 140 -10.13 12.03 -10.98
C TRP A 140 -11.46 11.98 -10.23
N ASN A 141 -11.70 10.92 -9.47
CA ASN A 141 -12.89 10.76 -8.63
C ASN A 141 -12.83 11.71 -7.41
N LYS A 142 -13.95 11.88 -6.69
CA LYS A 142 -14.14 12.89 -5.63
C LYS A 142 -13.10 12.82 -4.51
N GLU A 143 -12.58 11.63 -4.21
CA GLU A 143 -11.55 11.39 -3.18
C GLU A 143 -10.12 11.69 -3.67
N MET A 144 -9.90 11.89 -4.96
CA MET A 144 -8.58 12.17 -5.55
C MET A 144 -8.31 13.68 -5.67
N LYS A 145 -8.49 14.42 -4.58
CA LYS A 145 -8.22 15.87 -4.48
C LYS A 145 -6.99 16.15 -3.62
N GLY A 146 -6.26 17.23 -3.90
CA GLY A 146 -5.10 17.65 -3.11
C GLY A 146 -3.92 16.67 -3.18
N PHE A 147 -3.43 16.24 -2.00
CA PHE A 147 -2.21 15.42 -1.86
C PHE A 147 -2.26 14.08 -2.62
N PRO A 148 -3.30 13.22 -2.50
CA PRO A 148 -3.42 11.97 -3.26
C PRO A 148 -3.24 12.12 -4.78
N LYS A 149 -3.68 13.25 -5.37
CA LYS A 149 -3.50 13.52 -6.79
C LYS A 149 -2.05 13.86 -7.12
N ASN A 150 -1.46 14.77 -6.34
CA ASN A 150 -0.12 15.29 -6.56
C ASN A 150 0.96 14.24 -6.25
N ASP A 151 0.73 13.39 -5.24
CA ASP A 151 1.64 12.33 -4.84
C ASP A 151 2.03 11.42 -6.02
N ALA A 152 1.05 10.99 -6.81
CA ALA A 152 1.33 10.17 -7.99
C ALA A 152 2.11 10.91 -9.07
N LEU A 153 1.96 12.24 -9.18
CA LEU A 153 2.74 13.04 -10.12
C LEU A 153 4.17 13.22 -9.66
N TYR A 154 4.39 13.47 -8.37
CA TYR A 154 5.73 13.57 -7.80
C TYR A 154 6.53 12.29 -8.05
N ILE A 155 5.93 11.12 -7.81
CA ILE A 155 6.55 9.82 -8.12
C ILE A 155 6.96 9.74 -9.60
N LEU A 156 6.04 10.04 -10.52
CA LEU A 156 6.33 9.96 -11.95
C LEU A 156 7.44 10.94 -12.37
N TYR A 157 7.46 12.15 -11.81
CA TYR A 157 8.52 13.12 -12.08
C TYR A 157 9.86 12.71 -11.49
N PHE A 158 9.89 12.13 -10.28
CA PHE A 158 11.10 11.54 -9.71
C PHE A 158 11.66 10.45 -10.63
N GLU A 159 10.82 9.51 -11.06
CA GLU A 159 11.22 8.42 -11.97
C GLU A 159 11.75 8.97 -13.31
N MET A 160 11.06 9.95 -13.92
CA MET A 160 11.51 10.59 -15.16
C MET A 160 12.86 11.28 -14.99
N VAL A 161 13.04 12.05 -13.92
CA VAL A 161 14.28 12.77 -13.63
C VAL A 161 15.42 11.79 -13.36
N LEU A 162 15.22 10.76 -12.54
CA LEU A 162 16.24 9.77 -12.23
C LEU A 162 16.68 8.99 -13.47
N MET A 163 15.75 8.50 -14.30
CA MET A 163 16.11 7.80 -15.53
C MET A 163 16.83 8.71 -16.53
N SER A 164 16.44 10.00 -16.59
CA SER A 164 17.13 10.98 -17.45
C SER A 164 18.55 11.26 -16.95
N LEU A 165 18.73 11.48 -15.64
CA LEU A 165 20.04 11.69 -15.02
C LEU A 165 20.95 10.48 -15.25
N PHE A 166 20.43 9.26 -15.12
CA PHE A 166 21.17 8.03 -15.40
C PHE A 166 21.67 7.99 -16.86
N LEU A 167 20.80 8.25 -17.83
CA LEU A 167 21.18 8.26 -19.25
C LEU A 167 22.13 9.42 -19.60
N ILE A 168 21.97 10.60 -19.00
CA ILE A 168 22.86 11.75 -19.18
C ILE A 168 24.24 11.48 -18.60
N MET A 169 24.30 10.89 -17.40
CA MET A 169 25.55 10.47 -16.75
C MET A 169 26.32 9.52 -17.67
N ASN A 170 25.67 8.49 -18.20
CA ASN A 170 26.30 7.58 -19.15
C ASN A 170 26.72 8.28 -20.46
N ALA A 171 25.88 9.16 -21.03
CA ALA A 171 26.18 9.85 -22.27
C ALA A 171 27.37 10.81 -22.17
N THR A 172 27.65 11.33 -20.97
CA THR A 172 28.73 12.30 -20.72
C THR A 172 29.98 11.67 -20.08
N ASP A 173 29.93 10.39 -19.73
CA ASP A 173 31.07 9.57 -19.33
C ASP A 173 31.94 9.22 -20.55
N VAL A 174 32.94 10.07 -20.82
CA VAL A 174 33.83 9.94 -22.00
C VAL A 174 34.55 8.60 -22.04
N PRO A 175 35.19 8.10 -20.96
CA PRO A 175 35.79 6.77 -20.96
C PRO A 175 34.81 5.65 -21.31
N PHE A 176 33.57 5.73 -20.82
CA PHE A 176 32.53 4.74 -21.14
C PHE A 176 32.09 4.81 -22.60
N GLN A 177 31.87 6.00 -23.14
CA GLN A 177 31.47 6.16 -24.55
C GLN A 177 32.58 5.73 -25.53
N GLN A 178 33.86 5.89 -25.17
CA GLN A 178 34.98 5.42 -25.99
C GLN A 178 35.18 3.90 -25.93
N GLY A 179 34.57 3.21 -24.96
CA GLY A 179 34.67 1.77 -24.79
C GLY A 179 33.83 0.94 -25.78
N ASP A 180 32.99 1.59 -26.62
CA ASP A 180 32.11 1.01 -27.66
C ASP A 180 31.31 -0.24 -27.22
N SER A 181 31.03 -0.36 -25.92
CA SER A 181 30.39 -1.56 -25.35
C SER A 181 29.50 -1.20 -24.18
N GLY A 182 28.23 -1.59 -24.24
CA GLY A 182 27.26 -1.39 -23.17
C GLY A 182 26.54 -0.04 -23.18
N ASN A 183 26.73 0.80 -24.20
CA ASN A 183 26.07 2.10 -24.40
C ASN A 183 24.96 2.10 -25.50
N PRO A 184 24.04 1.11 -25.57
CA PRO A 184 23.08 1.01 -26.67
C PRO A 184 22.12 2.20 -26.76
N ILE A 185 21.89 2.95 -25.67
CA ILE A 185 20.97 4.08 -25.65
C ILE A 185 21.71 5.41 -25.52
N SER A 186 22.65 5.53 -24.57
CA SER A 186 23.29 6.81 -24.27
C SER A 186 24.12 7.36 -25.44
N GLN A 187 24.61 6.49 -26.34
CA GLN A 187 25.29 6.90 -27.58
C GLN A 187 24.43 7.86 -28.44
N PHE A 188 23.10 7.75 -28.40
CA PHE A 188 22.20 8.62 -29.15
C PHE A 188 22.01 9.99 -28.51
N LEU A 189 22.44 10.16 -27.25
CA LEU A 189 22.41 11.43 -26.54
C LEU A 189 23.73 12.19 -26.66
N VAL A 190 24.83 11.53 -27.03
CA VAL A 190 26.16 12.14 -27.25
C VAL A 190 26.11 13.36 -28.17
N PRO A 191 25.35 13.37 -29.29
CA PRO A 191 25.25 14.54 -30.17
C PRO A 191 24.76 15.83 -29.49
N LEU A 192 24.03 15.72 -28.38
CA LEU A 192 23.59 16.89 -27.61
C LEU A 192 24.75 17.59 -26.88
N PHE A 193 25.90 16.91 -26.73
CA PHE A 193 27.05 17.35 -25.96
C PHE A 193 28.34 17.50 -26.78
N GLU A 194 28.32 17.26 -28.10
CA GLU A 194 29.49 17.27 -29.00
C GLU A 194 30.31 18.58 -28.98
N ASN A 195 29.65 19.71 -28.71
CA ASN A 195 30.30 21.03 -28.68
C ASN A 195 30.94 21.37 -27.33
N PHE A 196 30.86 20.47 -26.34
CA PHE A 196 31.45 20.69 -25.02
C PHE A 196 32.85 20.11 -24.92
N ASN A 197 33.72 20.81 -24.19
CA ASN A 197 35.05 20.30 -23.89
C ASN A 197 34.97 19.18 -22.83
N VAL A 198 36.04 18.38 -22.73
CA VAL A 198 36.14 17.23 -21.80
C VAL A 198 35.89 17.64 -20.35
N THR A 199 36.36 18.81 -19.93
CA THR A 199 36.15 19.32 -18.56
C THR A 199 34.67 19.56 -18.28
N THR A 200 33.94 20.17 -19.22
CA THR A 200 32.50 20.40 -19.12
C THR A 200 31.73 19.08 -19.10
N LEU A 201 32.11 18.10 -19.94
CA LEU A 201 31.50 16.77 -19.94
C LEU A 201 31.67 16.07 -18.59
N TYR A 202 32.87 16.10 -18.03
CA TYR A 202 33.15 15.56 -16.70
C TYR A 202 32.32 16.25 -15.60
N ILE A 203 32.14 17.56 -15.67
CA ILE A 203 31.27 18.29 -14.72
C ILE A 203 29.81 17.85 -14.85
N ILE A 204 29.31 17.68 -16.08
CA ILE A 204 27.93 17.21 -16.32
C ILE A 204 27.76 15.78 -15.79
N GLU A 205 28.68 14.87 -16.11
CA GLU A 205 28.69 13.48 -15.61
C GLU A 205 28.62 13.48 -14.09
N ARG A 206 29.56 14.16 -13.43
CA ARG A 206 29.66 14.17 -11.97
C ARG A 206 28.44 14.80 -11.32
N THR A 207 27.89 15.85 -11.92
CA THR A 207 26.67 16.50 -11.43
C THR A 207 25.47 15.57 -11.59
N ALA A 208 25.33 14.90 -12.73
CA ALA A 208 24.26 13.95 -12.98
C ALA A 208 24.33 12.77 -12.00
N TRP A 209 25.54 12.23 -11.76
CA TRP A 209 25.80 11.18 -10.78
C TRP A 209 25.38 11.59 -9.36
N TRP A 210 25.81 12.78 -8.89
CA TRP A 210 25.46 13.28 -7.55
C TRP A 210 23.96 13.56 -7.40
N LEU A 211 23.35 14.20 -8.39
CA LEU A 211 21.91 14.45 -8.40
C LEU A 211 21.11 13.15 -8.44
N HIS A 212 21.61 12.13 -9.14
CA HIS A 212 20.96 10.84 -9.22
C HIS A 212 20.95 10.13 -7.86
N ILE A 213 22.11 9.95 -7.21
CA ILE A 213 22.17 9.27 -5.91
C ILE A 213 21.48 10.07 -4.80
N ALA A 214 21.63 11.39 -4.79
CA ALA A 214 20.89 12.25 -3.85
C ALA A 214 19.38 12.16 -4.10
N GLY A 215 18.96 12.15 -5.38
CA GLY A 215 17.57 11.96 -5.78
C GLY A 215 17.00 10.61 -5.34
N ILE A 216 17.77 9.52 -5.44
CA ILE A 216 17.39 8.20 -4.92
C ILE A 216 17.17 8.26 -3.41
N LEU A 217 18.09 8.86 -2.64
CA LEU A 217 17.98 8.94 -1.18
C LEU A 217 16.83 9.84 -0.73
N ILE A 218 16.53 10.91 -1.47
CA ILE A 218 15.35 11.75 -1.25
C ILE A 218 14.08 10.94 -1.54
N PHE A 219 14.03 10.24 -2.67
CA PHE A 219 12.87 9.43 -3.06
C PHE A 219 12.62 8.28 -2.08
N LEU A 220 13.68 7.63 -1.59
CA LEU A 220 13.62 6.62 -0.53
C LEU A 220 12.89 7.13 0.72
N ASN A 221 13.16 8.37 1.12
CA ASN A 221 12.53 9.00 2.27
C ASN A 221 11.13 9.55 1.97
N TYR A 222 10.86 9.86 0.71
CA TYR A 222 9.53 10.21 0.23
C TYR A 222 8.56 9.02 0.30
N LEU A 223 9.08 7.77 0.17
CA LEU A 223 8.26 6.55 0.22
C LEU A 223 7.30 6.54 1.42
N TYR A 224 7.78 6.92 2.60
CA TYR A 224 7.01 6.91 3.84
C TYR A 224 5.69 7.69 3.76
N TYR A 225 5.66 8.80 3.02
CA TYR A 225 4.50 9.69 2.92
C TYR A 225 3.63 9.40 1.69
N SER A 226 4.08 8.49 0.82
CA SER A 226 3.54 8.33 -0.53
C SER A 226 2.82 7.00 -0.71
N LYS A 227 1.97 6.93 -1.74
CA LYS A 227 1.41 5.66 -2.22
C LYS A 227 2.47 4.70 -2.77
N HIS A 228 3.70 5.16 -3.01
CA HIS A 228 4.80 4.31 -3.46
C HIS A 228 5.31 3.39 -2.34
N LEU A 229 4.93 3.63 -1.08
CA LEU A 229 5.18 2.73 0.05
C LEU A 229 4.78 1.26 -0.21
N HIS A 230 3.84 1.04 -1.14
CA HIS A 230 3.43 -0.29 -1.56
C HIS A 230 4.60 -1.17 -2.04
N ILE A 231 5.70 -0.60 -2.57
CA ILE A 231 6.86 -1.42 -2.97
C ILE A 231 7.48 -2.16 -1.78
N LEU A 232 7.28 -1.69 -0.56
CA LEU A 232 7.76 -2.33 0.66
C LEU A 232 6.65 -3.19 1.28
N LEU A 233 5.46 -2.62 1.48
CA LEU A 233 4.39 -3.28 2.23
C LEU A 233 3.59 -4.31 1.42
N ALA A 234 3.65 -4.31 0.08
CA ALA A 234 2.94 -5.32 -0.72
C ALA A 234 3.40 -6.75 -0.38
N PHE A 235 4.67 -6.96 -0.02
CA PHE A 235 5.21 -8.26 0.38
C PHE A 235 4.56 -8.78 1.68
N PRO A 236 4.72 -8.12 2.84
CA PRO A 236 4.07 -8.58 4.07
C PRO A 236 2.54 -8.57 3.95
N ASN A 237 1.95 -7.61 3.22
CA ASN A 237 0.49 -7.55 3.07
C ASN A 237 -0.07 -8.76 2.31
N THR A 238 0.59 -9.18 1.23
CA THR A 238 0.15 -10.37 0.48
C THR A 238 0.43 -11.65 1.24
N TYR A 239 1.49 -11.72 2.05
CA TYR A 239 1.74 -12.86 2.94
C TYR A 239 0.65 -13.01 4.02
N PHE A 240 0.31 -11.93 4.71
CA PHE A 240 -0.69 -11.95 5.79
C PHE A 240 -2.13 -11.74 5.32
N ALA A 241 -2.37 -11.77 4.00
CA ALA A 241 -3.70 -11.64 3.42
C ALA A 241 -4.67 -12.70 3.93
N ASN A 242 -5.97 -12.39 3.92
CA ASN A 242 -7.01 -13.34 4.28
C ASN A 242 -7.15 -14.44 3.21
N LEU A 243 -6.83 -15.68 3.60
CA LEU A 243 -6.89 -16.88 2.75
C LEU A 243 -8.27 -17.56 2.74
N ASN A 244 -9.16 -17.17 3.65
CA ASN A 244 -10.52 -17.69 3.69
C ASN A 244 -11.31 -17.32 2.41
N PRO A 245 -12.35 -18.10 2.08
CA PRO A 245 -13.31 -17.76 1.04
C PRO A 245 -13.71 -16.28 1.07
N LYS A 246 -13.67 -15.66 -0.10
CA LYS A 246 -14.03 -14.25 -0.27
C LYS A 246 -15.48 -14.02 0.13
N GLY A 247 -15.71 -13.01 0.96
CA GLY A 247 -17.03 -12.70 1.53
C GLY A 247 -17.34 -13.44 2.83
N GLN A 248 -16.51 -14.39 3.28
CA GLN A 248 -16.69 -15.02 4.59
C GLN A 248 -16.48 -14.00 5.71
N LEU A 249 -17.51 -13.80 6.54
CA LEU A 249 -17.44 -12.98 7.74
C LEU A 249 -16.96 -13.83 8.93
N ASN A 250 -16.20 -13.21 9.84
CA ASN A 250 -15.87 -13.82 11.11
C ASN A 250 -17.07 -13.76 12.07
N ASN A 251 -17.12 -14.68 13.03
CA ASN A 251 -17.96 -14.53 14.20
C ASN A 251 -17.20 -13.75 15.28
N LEU A 252 -17.94 -13.04 16.13
CA LEU A 252 -17.35 -12.43 17.32
C LEU A 252 -17.22 -13.50 18.39
N GLU A 253 -15.99 -13.69 18.87
CA GLU A 253 -15.69 -14.77 19.83
C GLU A 253 -16.43 -14.55 21.15
N ALA A 254 -16.46 -13.31 21.65
CA ALA A 254 -17.24 -12.94 22.83
C ALA A 254 -18.72 -13.36 22.72
N VAL A 255 -19.39 -12.97 21.64
CA VAL A 255 -20.80 -13.35 21.38
C VAL A 255 -20.94 -14.87 21.21
N THR A 256 -19.99 -15.51 20.54
CA THR A 256 -20.02 -16.98 20.35
C THR A 256 -19.91 -17.71 21.68
N ASN A 257 -19.07 -17.23 22.60
CA ASN A 257 -18.89 -17.82 23.91
C ASN A 257 -20.12 -17.60 24.79
N GLU A 258 -20.71 -16.41 24.75
CA GLU A 258 -21.97 -16.10 25.44
C GLU A 258 -23.12 -17.00 24.95
N VAL A 259 -23.31 -17.11 23.63
CA VAL A 259 -24.34 -17.98 23.05
C VAL A 259 -24.09 -19.45 23.43
N LYS A 260 -22.84 -19.93 23.39
CA LYS A 260 -22.51 -21.30 23.83
C LYS A 260 -22.84 -21.52 25.30
N MET A 261 -22.59 -20.54 26.16
CA MET A 261 -22.93 -20.59 27.58
C MET A 261 -24.46 -20.64 27.78
N MET A 262 -25.23 -19.85 27.03
CA MET A 262 -26.70 -19.88 27.08
C MET A 262 -27.29 -21.21 26.58
N LEU A 263 -26.60 -21.88 25.65
CA LEU A 263 -27.03 -23.16 25.08
C LEU A 263 -26.51 -24.38 25.85
N ASP A 264 -25.60 -24.20 26.82
CA ASP A 264 -25.05 -25.28 27.62
C ASP A 264 -26.02 -25.60 28.78
N PRO A 265 -26.70 -26.76 28.77
CA PRO A 265 -27.63 -27.15 29.83
C PRO A 265 -26.94 -27.44 31.17
N THR A 266 -25.61 -27.48 31.19
CA THR A 266 -24.79 -27.70 32.38
C THR A 266 -24.14 -26.42 32.91
N ALA A 267 -24.28 -25.30 32.19
CA ALA A 267 -23.77 -24.02 32.65
C ALA A 267 -24.53 -23.59 33.93
N ASP A 268 -23.78 -23.29 34.98
CA ASP A 268 -24.32 -22.72 36.21
C ASP A 268 -24.45 -21.19 36.04
N PRO A 269 -25.67 -20.63 35.92
CA PRO A 269 -25.87 -19.19 35.76
C PRO A 269 -25.50 -18.38 37.02
N PHE A 270 -25.17 -19.04 38.13
CA PHE A 270 -24.71 -18.43 39.38
C PHE A 270 -23.22 -18.64 39.64
N ALA A 271 -22.48 -19.25 38.69
CA ALA A 271 -21.04 -19.36 38.79
C ALA A 271 -20.42 -17.96 38.91
N ALA A 272 -19.72 -17.71 40.01
CA ALA A 272 -19.02 -16.45 40.22
C ALA A 272 -18.02 -16.21 39.08
N ALA A 273 -17.97 -14.98 38.58
CA ALA A 273 -16.99 -14.60 37.59
C ALA A 273 -15.57 -14.89 38.14
N PRO A 274 -14.62 -15.36 37.31
CA PRO A 274 -13.26 -15.64 37.77
C PRO A 274 -12.68 -14.45 38.52
N GLU A 275 -12.02 -14.67 39.67
CA GLU A 275 -11.38 -13.59 40.43
C GLU A 275 -10.47 -12.76 39.50
N GLY A 276 -10.76 -11.47 39.35
CA GLY A 276 -10.04 -10.54 38.48
C GLY A 276 -10.76 -10.13 37.17
N SER A 277 -11.93 -10.71 36.84
CA SER A 277 -12.68 -10.32 35.64
C SER A 277 -13.42 -8.98 35.77
N GLU A 278 -13.58 -8.44 36.98
CA GLU A 278 -14.24 -7.14 37.20
C GLU A 278 -13.39 -5.93 36.74
N ASP A 279 -12.08 -6.11 36.60
CA ASP A 279 -11.14 -5.08 36.17
C ASP A 279 -10.95 -5.04 34.62
N GLU A 280 -11.48 -6.03 33.90
CA GLU A 280 -11.40 -6.06 32.44
C GLU A 280 -12.51 -5.20 31.82
N VAL A 281 -12.13 -4.05 31.25
CA VAL A 281 -13.04 -3.23 30.45
C VAL A 281 -13.56 -4.08 29.28
N PRO A 282 -14.88 -4.28 29.14
CA PRO A 282 -15.44 -5.06 28.05
C PRO A 282 -14.94 -4.56 26.70
N GLU A 283 -14.46 -5.47 25.86
CA GLU A 283 -14.06 -5.11 24.51
C GLU A 283 -15.27 -4.57 23.74
N LYS A 284 -15.09 -3.42 23.08
CA LYS A 284 -16.10 -2.89 22.16
C LYS A 284 -16.40 -3.89 21.06
N PHE A 285 -17.68 -4.00 20.73
CA PHE A 285 -18.16 -4.73 19.57
C PHE A 285 -17.89 -3.95 18.28
N GLY A 286 -16.99 -4.47 17.44
CA GLY A 286 -16.61 -3.80 16.18
C GLY A 286 -15.55 -2.72 16.39
N ALA A 287 -15.61 -1.66 15.57
CA ALA A 287 -14.63 -0.57 15.60
C ALA A 287 -15.28 0.82 15.53
N SER A 288 -14.86 1.70 16.43
CA SER A 288 -15.18 3.13 16.42
C SER A 288 -14.03 3.97 15.87
N ASP A 289 -12.80 3.58 16.19
CA ASP A 289 -11.57 4.23 15.73
C ASP A 289 -10.53 3.21 15.24
N VAL A 290 -9.41 3.70 14.70
CA VAL A 290 -8.33 2.87 14.14
C VAL A 290 -7.66 1.95 15.17
N THR A 291 -7.70 2.28 16.46
CA THR A 291 -7.16 1.43 17.53
C THR A 291 -8.03 0.20 17.80
N ASP A 292 -9.31 0.23 17.42
CA ASP A 292 -10.22 -0.91 17.54
C ASP A 292 -10.05 -1.91 16.38
N LEU A 293 -9.42 -1.47 15.27
CA LEU A 293 -9.10 -2.33 14.12
C LEU A 293 -7.90 -3.23 14.43
N ASN A 294 -7.80 -4.38 13.76
CA ASN A 294 -6.65 -5.26 13.89
C ASN A 294 -5.44 -4.78 13.08
N TRP A 295 -4.24 -5.26 13.46
CA TRP A 295 -2.99 -4.84 12.82
C TRP A 295 -2.93 -5.12 11.31
N VAL A 296 -3.63 -6.15 10.81
CA VAL A 296 -3.69 -6.45 9.37
C VAL A 296 -4.51 -5.40 8.63
N GLN A 297 -5.63 -4.93 9.20
CA GLN A 297 -6.42 -3.82 8.65
C GLN A 297 -5.62 -2.52 8.59
N LEU A 298 -4.82 -2.24 9.61
CA LEU A 298 -3.95 -1.06 9.62
C LEU A 298 -2.81 -1.15 8.60
N MET A 299 -2.19 -2.32 8.46
CA MET A 299 -1.19 -2.58 7.41
C MET A 299 -1.80 -2.43 6.01
N ASN A 300 -3.01 -2.94 5.80
CA ASN A 300 -3.76 -2.79 4.57
C ASN A 300 -3.95 -1.31 4.19
N ALA A 301 -4.23 -0.44 5.17
CA ALA A 301 -4.39 1.00 4.94
C ALA A 301 -3.09 1.65 4.43
N TYR A 302 -1.95 1.34 5.05
CA TYR A 302 -0.64 1.81 4.58
C TYR A 302 -0.23 1.20 3.23
N THR A 303 -0.68 -0.01 2.91
CA THR A 303 -0.34 -0.69 1.64
C THR A 303 -1.18 -0.18 0.46
N CYS A 304 -2.25 0.58 0.71
CA CYS A 304 -3.15 1.06 -0.33
C CYS A 304 -2.41 1.88 -1.39
N THR A 305 -2.43 1.41 -2.64
CA THR A 305 -1.80 2.08 -3.79
C THR A 305 -2.63 3.24 -4.36
N GLU A 306 -3.83 3.47 -3.82
CA GLU A 306 -4.80 4.44 -4.33
C GLU A 306 -5.18 4.28 -5.82
N CYS A 307 -4.94 3.08 -6.39
CA CYS A 307 -5.13 2.81 -7.82
C CYS A 307 -6.61 2.89 -8.28
N GLY A 308 -7.55 2.79 -7.34
CA GLY A 308 -8.99 2.93 -7.57
C GLY A 308 -9.66 1.75 -8.27
N ARG A 309 -9.01 0.57 -8.37
CA ARG A 309 -9.64 -0.66 -8.91
C ARG A 309 -10.87 -1.06 -8.10
N CYS A 310 -10.74 -1.06 -6.78
CA CYS A 310 -11.83 -1.39 -5.86
C CYS A 310 -13.01 -0.42 -6.00
N THR A 311 -12.75 0.87 -6.19
CA THR A 311 -13.78 1.89 -6.44
C THR A 311 -14.44 1.70 -7.81
N SER A 312 -13.66 1.48 -8.87
CA SER A 312 -14.21 1.29 -10.23
C SER A 312 -15.03 0.03 -10.42
N SER A 313 -14.88 -0.95 -9.52
CA SER A 313 -15.64 -2.21 -9.55
C SER A 313 -16.70 -2.28 -8.46
N CYS A 314 -16.88 -1.23 -7.66
CA CYS A 314 -17.87 -1.20 -6.58
C CYS A 314 -19.26 -0.86 -7.15
N PRO A 315 -20.26 -1.75 -7.04
CA PRO A 315 -21.61 -1.48 -7.57
C PRO A 315 -22.24 -0.22 -6.96
N ALA A 316 -22.03 0.00 -5.66
CA ALA A 316 -22.54 1.18 -4.97
C ALA A 316 -21.91 2.49 -5.49
N ASN A 317 -20.61 2.50 -5.78
CA ASN A 317 -19.94 3.67 -6.34
C ASN A 317 -20.43 3.97 -7.76
N ILE A 318 -20.61 2.92 -8.57
CA ILE A 318 -21.06 3.04 -9.97
C ILE A 318 -22.46 3.65 -10.06
N THR A 319 -23.35 3.34 -9.11
CA THR A 319 -24.71 3.92 -9.04
C THR A 319 -24.76 5.29 -8.38
N GLY A 320 -23.61 5.89 -8.04
CA GLY A 320 -23.53 7.24 -7.48
C GLY A 320 -23.72 7.32 -5.97
N LYS A 321 -23.74 6.20 -5.24
CA LYS A 321 -23.76 6.22 -3.76
C LYS A 321 -22.41 6.71 -3.21
N GLU A 322 -22.42 7.11 -1.94
CA GLU A 322 -21.26 7.75 -1.34
C GLU A 322 -20.02 6.85 -1.20
N LEU A 323 -20.20 5.53 -1.08
CA LEU A 323 -19.13 4.55 -0.85
C LEU A 323 -18.05 4.59 -1.94
N SER A 324 -16.80 4.78 -1.51
CA SER A 324 -15.60 4.41 -2.27
C SER A 324 -14.71 3.53 -1.39
N PRO A 325 -14.53 2.21 -1.71
CA PRO A 325 -13.66 1.34 -0.92
C PRO A 325 -12.21 1.83 -0.85
N ARG A 326 -11.73 2.55 -1.87
CA ARG A 326 -10.44 3.24 -1.82
C ARG A 326 -10.43 4.33 -0.75
N ALA A 327 -11.48 5.16 -0.70
CA ALA A 327 -11.56 6.25 0.27
C ALA A 327 -11.59 5.71 1.71
N ILE A 328 -12.25 4.59 1.97
CA ILE A 328 -12.21 3.91 3.28
C ILE A 328 -10.76 3.62 3.71
N MET A 329 -9.95 3.04 2.82
CA MET A 329 -8.54 2.77 3.14
C MET A 329 -7.72 4.04 3.35
N MET A 330 -7.93 5.07 2.52
CA MET A 330 -7.24 6.35 2.63
C MET A 330 -7.57 7.06 3.95
N LYS A 331 -8.86 7.16 4.28
CA LYS A 331 -9.36 7.75 5.53
C LYS A 331 -8.85 7.01 6.76
N THR A 332 -8.80 5.67 6.69
CA THR A 332 -8.22 4.83 7.76
C THR A 332 -6.73 5.13 7.94
N ARG A 333 -5.95 5.22 6.85
CA ARG A 333 -4.53 5.58 6.91
C ARG A 333 -4.34 6.98 7.48
N ASP A 334 -5.11 7.95 7.01
CA ASP A 334 -4.98 9.34 7.42
C ASP A 334 -5.29 9.50 8.92
N ARG A 335 -6.35 8.85 9.44
CA ARG A 335 -6.64 8.78 10.87
C ARG A 335 -5.51 8.10 11.65
N LEU A 336 -4.98 6.99 11.16
CA LEU A 336 -3.87 6.28 11.81
C LEU A 336 -2.58 7.11 11.86
N GLU A 337 -2.30 7.91 10.83
CA GLU A 337 -1.20 8.86 10.85
C GLU A 337 -1.40 9.99 11.85
N GLU A 338 -2.63 10.49 12.01
CA GLU A 338 -2.97 11.49 13.02
C GLU A 338 -2.76 10.94 14.44
N VAL A 339 -3.27 9.75 14.73
CA VAL A 339 -3.02 9.03 16.01
C VAL A 339 -1.51 8.83 16.21
N GLY A 340 -0.79 8.43 15.15
CA GLY A 340 0.65 8.27 15.18
C GLY A 340 1.41 9.57 15.52
N LYS A 341 0.98 10.71 14.95
CA LYS A 341 1.53 12.04 15.23
C LYS A 341 1.22 12.51 16.66
N ASN A 342 0.01 12.22 17.15
CA ASN A 342 -0.39 12.49 18.53
C ASN A 342 0.56 11.79 19.51
N ILE A 343 0.77 10.48 19.35
CA ILE A 343 1.69 9.69 20.18
C ILE A 343 3.13 10.21 20.08
N ASN A 344 3.60 10.57 18.88
CA ASN A 344 4.96 11.11 18.72
C ASN A 344 5.16 12.43 19.48
N LYS A 345 4.11 13.23 19.64
CA LYS A 345 4.14 14.52 20.33
C LYS A 345 4.04 14.36 21.86
N ASN A 346 3.20 13.44 22.31
CA ASN A 346 2.81 13.33 23.73
C ASN A 346 3.47 12.14 24.45
N GLY A 347 4.13 11.22 23.73
CA GLY A 347 4.67 9.96 24.27
C GLY A 347 3.64 8.84 24.32
N GLU A 348 2.38 9.18 24.61
CA GLU A 348 1.23 8.29 24.61
C GLU A 348 0.07 8.90 23.78
N PHE A 349 -0.98 8.10 23.54
CA PHE A 349 -2.16 8.63 22.86
C PHE A 349 -2.95 9.49 23.84
N VAL A 350 -3.13 10.76 23.48
CA VAL A 350 -4.01 11.69 24.21
C VAL A 350 -5.27 11.86 23.37
N GLU A 351 -6.43 11.60 23.96
CA GLU A 351 -7.74 11.76 23.33
C GLU A 351 -7.85 13.11 22.61
N ASP A 352 -8.14 13.05 21.30
CA ASP A 352 -8.25 14.22 20.44
C ASP A 352 -9.69 14.53 20.01
N GLY A 353 -10.66 13.78 20.57
CA GLY A 353 -12.09 13.95 20.31
C GLY A 353 -12.51 13.54 18.91
N LYS A 354 -11.67 12.80 18.17
CA LYS A 354 -11.98 12.31 16.82
C LYS A 354 -12.08 10.79 16.80
N GLN A 355 -12.87 10.27 15.88
CA GLN A 355 -13.03 8.84 15.63
C GLN A 355 -12.98 8.53 14.13
N LEU A 356 -12.50 7.35 13.75
CA LEU A 356 -12.55 6.90 12.36
C LEU A 356 -13.99 6.93 11.81
N LEU A 357 -14.95 6.46 12.61
CA LEU A 357 -16.37 6.55 12.32
C LEU A 357 -16.91 7.95 12.67
N ASN A 358 -17.81 8.46 11.83
CA ASN A 358 -18.45 9.79 11.89
C ASN A 358 -17.54 10.97 11.50
N ASP A 359 -16.30 11.08 11.98
CA ASP A 359 -15.43 12.21 11.60
C ASP A 359 -14.73 12.02 10.24
N TYR A 360 -14.35 10.78 9.92
CA TYR A 360 -13.67 10.46 8.65
C TYR A 360 -14.57 9.65 7.73
N ILE A 361 -15.15 8.56 8.22
CA ILE A 361 -16.02 7.65 7.47
C ILE A 361 -17.45 7.81 7.99
N THR A 362 -18.38 8.16 7.10
CA THR A 362 -19.78 8.37 7.51
C THR A 362 -20.57 7.05 7.54
N PRO A 363 -21.64 6.98 8.37
CA PRO A 363 -22.58 5.86 8.32
C PRO A 363 -23.16 5.62 6.91
N GLU A 364 -23.43 6.68 6.15
CA GLU A 364 -23.95 6.57 4.77
C GLU A 364 -22.97 5.82 3.85
N GLU A 365 -21.67 6.12 3.93
CA GLU A 365 -20.64 5.44 3.14
C GLU A 365 -20.63 3.94 3.44
N ILE A 366 -20.63 3.56 4.72
CA ILE A 366 -20.56 2.15 5.09
C ILE A 366 -21.88 1.42 4.85
N TRP A 367 -23.04 2.04 5.04
CA TRP A 367 -24.35 1.43 4.77
C TRP A 367 -24.64 1.24 3.28
N ALA A 368 -24.03 2.03 2.40
CA ALA A 368 -24.09 1.80 0.96
C ALA A 368 -23.42 0.48 0.50
N CYS A 369 -22.56 -0.14 1.33
CA CYS A 369 -21.89 -1.40 1.00
C CYS A 369 -22.87 -2.59 0.93
N THR A 370 -22.84 -3.36 -0.15
CA THR A 370 -23.67 -4.58 -0.27
C THR A 370 -22.93 -5.86 0.15
N SER A 371 -21.73 -5.73 0.73
CA SER A 371 -20.87 -6.86 1.13
C SER A 371 -20.53 -7.86 0.01
N CYS A 372 -20.66 -7.48 -1.26
CA CYS A 372 -20.39 -8.33 -2.44
C CYS A 372 -18.91 -8.70 -2.66
N ASN A 373 -17.98 -8.20 -1.84
CA ASN A 373 -16.54 -8.50 -1.87
C ASN A 373 -15.75 -8.09 -3.14
N ALA A 374 -16.38 -7.47 -4.15
CA ALA A 374 -15.71 -7.03 -5.39
C ALA A 374 -14.44 -6.19 -5.16
N CYS A 375 -14.42 -5.36 -4.11
CA CYS A 375 -13.26 -4.54 -3.76
C CYS A 375 -12.01 -5.34 -3.37
N VAL A 376 -12.20 -6.49 -2.69
CA VAL A 376 -11.13 -7.38 -2.23
C VAL A 376 -10.61 -8.24 -3.38
N GLU A 377 -11.52 -8.72 -4.23
CA GLU A 377 -11.17 -9.49 -5.42
C GLU A 377 -10.28 -8.69 -6.37
N GLU A 378 -10.68 -7.45 -6.65
CA GLU A 378 -10.02 -6.54 -7.58
C GLU A 378 -8.73 -5.92 -7.05
N CYS A 379 -8.46 -6.03 -5.75
CA CYS A 379 -7.25 -5.46 -5.18
C CYS A 379 -5.99 -6.19 -5.68
N PRO A 380 -5.02 -5.48 -6.31
CA PRO A 380 -3.83 -6.12 -6.85
C PRO A 380 -2.87 -6.64 -5.77
N VAL A 381 -2.99 -6.13 -4.54
CA VAL A 381 -2.12 -6.45 -3.40
C VAL A 381 -2.88 -7.06 -2.21
N ASN A 382 -4.06 -7.65 -2.48
CA ASN A 382 -4.88 -8.37 -1.50
C ASN A 382 -5.33 -7.57 -0.25
N ILE A 383 -5.58 -6.27 -0.41
CA ILE A 383 -6.20 -5.47 0.65
C ILE A 383 -7.67 -5.83 0.80
N ASP A 384 -8.14 -5.83 2.05
CA ASP A 384 -9.52 -6.13 2.43
C ASP A 384 -10.25 -4.91 3.05
N PRO A 385 -10.76 -3.95 2.23
CA PRO A 385 -11.55 -2.84 2.74
C PRO A 385 -12.88 -3.29 3.36
N LEU A 386 -13.40 -4.46 2.97
CA LEU A 386 -14.68 -4.94 3.49
C LEU A 386 -14.57 -5.24 4.98
N SER A 387 -13.45 -5.81 5.44
CA SER A 387 -13.24 -6.10 6.86
C SER A 387 -13.43 -4.87 7.75
N ILE A 388 -12.86 -3.71 7.36
CA ILE A 388 -13.01 -2.44 8.10
C ILE A 388 -14.48 -1.99 8.08
N ILE A 389 -15.14 -2.03 6.91
CA ILE A 389 -16.56 -1.65 6.78
C ILE A 389 -17.45 -2.49 7.71
N ILE A 390 -17.18 -3.79 7.81
CA ILE A 390 -17.95 -4.69 8.67
C ILE A 390 -17.74 -4.37 10.15
N ASP A 391 -16.51 -4.10 10.58
CA ASP A 391 -16.25 -3.73 11.98
C ASP A 391 -16.86 -2.37 12.35
N LEU A 392 -16.85 -1.40 11.45
CA LEU A 392 -17.56 -0.13 11.66
C LEU A 392 -19.09 -0.32 11.75
N ARG A 393 -19.67 -1.18 10.92
CA ARG A 393 -21.10 -1.53 11.00
C ARG A 393 -21.45 -2.25 12.29
N ARG A 394 -20.58 -3.16 12.75
CA ARG A 394 -20.76 -3.87 14.03
C ARG A 394 -20.87 -2.89 15.18
N TYR A 395 -20.01 -1.88 15.23
CA TYR A 395 -20.06 -0.84 16.24
C TYR A 395 -21.36 -0.03 16.18
N LEU A 396 -21.80 0.39 14.99
CA LEU A 396 -23.09 1.07 14.84
C LEU A 396 -24.26 0.24 15.37
N VAL A 397 -24.29 -1.06 15.09
CA VAL A 397 -25.41 -1.92 15.46
C VAL A 397 -25.36 -2.28 16.95
N MET A 398 -24.23 -2.77 17.44
CA MET A 398 -24.15 -3.40 18.77
C MET A 398 -23.80 -2.42 19.89
N GLU A 399 -23.09 -1.33 19.61
CA GLU A 399 -22.73 -0.32 20.62
C GLU A 399 -23.64 0.91 20.56
N GLN A 400 -24.03 1.34 19.37
CA GLN A 400 -24.83 2.56 19.19
C GLN A 400 -26.32 2.31 18.96
N SER A 401 -26.76 1.05 18.78
CA SER A 401 -28.15 0.72 18.41
C SER A 401 -28.65 1.49 17.18
N ALA A 402 -27.74 1.84 16.26
CA ALA A 402 -27.98 2.71 15.10
C ALA A 402 -28.23 1.91 13.80
N ALA A 403 -28.79 0.71 13.91
CA ALA A 403 -29.30 -0.04 12.77
C ALA A 403 -30.50 0.67 12.14
N SER A 404 -30.69 0.53 10.82
CA SER A 404 -31.90 1.06 10.16
C SER A 404 -33.15 0.34 10.66
N GLN A 405 -34.31 0.99 10.55
CA GLN A 405 -35.57 0.40 11.01
C GLN A 405 -35.88 -0.92 10.28
N GLU A 406 -35.54 -1.02 9.00
CA GLU A 406 -35.71 -2.23 8.19
C GLU A 406 -34.85 -3.38 8.72
N LEU A 407 -33.60 -3.09 9.09
CA LEU A 407 -32.71 -4.09 9.69
C LEU A 407 -33.19 -4.53 11.07
N ASN A 408 -33.64 -3.58 11.90
CA ASN A 408 -34.21 -3.90 13.21
C ASN A 408 -35.45 -4.78 13.08
N MET A 409 -36.38 -4.44 12.18
CA MET A 409 -37.56 -5.27 11.91
C MET A 409 -37.18 -6.67 11.41
N MET A 410 -36.19 -6.77 10.52
CA MET A 410 -35.68 -8.06 10.04
C MET A 410 -35.10 -8.89 11.19
N MET A 411 -34.25 -8.31 12.04
CA MET A 411 -33.65 -9.02 13.18
C MET A 411 -34.72 -9.47 14.19
N THR A 412 -35.67 -8.60 14.54
CA THR A 412 -36.82 -8.95 15.40
C THR A 412 -37.67 -10.07 14.79
N ASN A 413 -37.87 -10.08 13.47
CA ASN A 413 -38.60 -11.16 12.81
C ASN A 413 -37.82 -12.48 12.83
N ILE A 414 -36.50 -12.45 12.65
CA ILE A 414 -35.65 -13.65 12.74
C ILE A 414 -35.71 -14.22 14.15
N GLU A 415 -35.60 -13.37 15.17
CA GLU A 415 -35.67 -13.76 16.58
C GLU A 415 -37.02 -14.40 16.94
N ASN A 416 -38.14 -13.77 16.55
CA ASN A 416 -39.47 -14.22 16.95
C ASN A 416 -40.05 -15.34 16.07
N ASN A 417 -39.82 -15.29 14.75
CA ASN A 417 -40.49 -16.16 13.77
C ASN A 417 -39.54 -17.15 13.10
N GLY A 418 -38.21 -16.96 13.23
CA GLY A 418 -37.22 -17.76 12.52
C GLY A 418 -37.14 -17.48 11.01
N ALA A 419 -37.65 -16.33 10.57
CA ALA A 419 -37.59 -15.87 9.18
C ALA A 419 -37.41 -14.34 9.13
N PRO A 420 -36.77 -13.78 8.10
CA PRO A 420 -36.52 -12.32 8.00
C PRO A 420 -37.80 -11.50 7.74
N TRP A 421 -38.85 -12.16 7.27
CA TRP A 421 -40.17 -11.56 7.06
C TRP A 421 -41.16 -12.01 8.13
N GLN A 422 -42.25 -11.25 8.26
CA GLN A 422 -43.30 -11.47 9.25
C GLN A 422 -44.25 -12.61 8.82
N TYR A 423 -43.69 -13.80 8.55
CA TYR A 423 -44.46 -15.02 8.31
C TYR A 423 -44.93 -15.64 9.62
N ASN A 424 -46.04 -16.36 9.58
CA ASN A 424 -46.37 -17.30 10.64
C ASN A 424 -45.25 -18.35 10.73
N GLN A 425 -44.90 -18.77 11.94
CA GLN A 425 -43.84 -19.75 12.17
C GLN A 425 -44.07 -21.08 11.42
N MET A 426 -45.34 -21.47 11.17
CA MET A 426 -45.66 -22.66 10.34
C MET A 426 -45.34 -22.46 8.86
N ASP A 427 -45.42 -21.22 8.38
CA ASP A 427 -45.23 -20.84 6.97
C ASP A 427 -43.80 -20.35 6.67
N ARG A 428 -42.93 -20.31 7.67
CA ARG A 428 -41.59 -19.69 7.61
C ARG A 428 -40.64 -20.26 6.54
N LEU A 429 -40.97 -21.41 5.94
CA LEU A 429 -40.19 -22.04 4.87
C LEU A 429 -40.78 -21.82 3.47
N ASN A 430 -41.96 -21.23 3.34
CA ASN A 430 -42.63 -21.10 2.03
C ASN A 430 -41.82 -20.24 1.04
N TRP A 431 -41.04 -19.27 1.55
CA TRP A 431 -40.16 -18.41 0.73
C TRP A 431 -39.06 -19.18 -0.03
N LYS A 432 -38.74 -20.42 0.35
CA LYS A 432 -37.72 -21.22 -0.35
C LYS A 432 -38.24 -21.76 -1.70
N ASP A 433 -39.57 -21.85 -1.83
CA ASP A 433 -40.28 -22.47 -2.95
C ASP A 433 -40.87 -21.41 -3.91
N GLU A 434 -40.71 -20.12 -3.58
CA GLU A 434 -40.96 -18.96 -4.46
C GLU A 434 -39.68 -18.57 -5.22
#